data_AF-A0A969HFW6-F1
#
_entry.id   AF-A0A969HFW6-F1
#
_cell.length_a   1.000
_cell.length_b   1.000
_cell.length_c   1.000
_cell.angle_alpha   90.00
_cell.angle_beta   90.00
_cell.angle_gamma   90.00
#
_symmetry.space_group_name_H-M   'P 1'
#
loop_
_entity.id
_entity.type
_entity.pdbx_description
1 polymer ?
#
loop_
_entity_poly.entity_id
_entity_poly.type
_entity_poly.pdbx_seq_one_letter_code
_entity_poly.pdbx_strand_id
1 'polypeptide(L)'
;MALALRDTTQEYEQQQQLESHYRRRIDTLSHELNAPVATIRLQLRHMANSDGGDGASHRQALQVAQSETERLIRLVANLLALSRLELSQTPQRRLTKLNGLVEEAMAQLIEPANARQVSLELEADPNLPRVPLDDEAWRQVFFEPD
;
A
#
# COMPACT_ATOMS: atom_id res chain seq x y z
N MET A 1 31.38 11.01 28.02
CA MET A 1 29.99 11.21 28.51
C MET A 1 29.15 12.11 27.61
N ALA A 2 29.65 13.22 27.07
CA ALA A 2 28.86 14.11 26.19
C ALA A 2 28.49 13.51 24.81
N LEU A 3 29.31 12.59 24.25
CA LEU A 3 28.98 11.92 22.98
C LEU A 3 27.84 10.90 23.11
N ALA A 4 27.82 10.12 24.21
CA ALA A 4 26.78 9.11 24.45
C ALA A 4 25.39 9.71 24.70
N LEU A 5 25.32 10.87 25.37
CA LEU A 5 24.07 11.60 25.57
C LEU A 5 23.49 12.13 24.25
N ARG A 6 24.35 12.57 23.33
CA ARG A 6 23.93 13.10 22.03
C ARG A 6 23.34 12.02 21.12
N ASP A 7 23.93 10.82 21.15
CA ASP A 7 23.43 9.64 20.43
C ASP A 7 22.02 9.26 20.92
N THR A 8 21.85 9.12 22.25
CA THR A 8 20.54 8.72 22.83
C THR A 8 19.44 9.76 22.63
N THR A 9 19.80 11.05 22.55
CA THR A 9 18.83 12.12 22.31
C THR A 9 18.37 12.13 20.85
N GLN A 10 19.29 11.90 19.91
CA GLN A 10 18.95 11.79 18.48
C GLN A 10 18.11 10.55 18.19
N GLU A 11 18.43 9.40 18.79
CA GLU A 11 17.61 8.18 18.67
C GLU A 11 16.19 8.39 19.21
N TYR A 12 16.06 9.05 20.37
CA TYR A 12 14.77 9.36 20.97
C TYR A 12 13.93 10.33 20.12
N GLU A 13 14.56 11.37 19.57
CA GLU A 13 13.91 12.32 18.65
C GLU A 13 13.44 11.63 17.36
N GLN A 14 14.25 10.75 16.77
CA GLN A 14 13.87 9.97 15.59
C GLN A 14 12.69 9.04 15.87
N GLN A 15 12.69 8.38 17.03
CA GLN A 15 11.60 7.49 17.42
C GLN A 15 10.28 8.26 17.62
N GLN A 16 10.32 9.43 18.28
CA GLN A 16 9.15 10.29 18.42
C GLN A 16 8.64 10.81 17.06
N GLN A 17 9.54 11.16 16.14
CA GLN A 17 9.15 11.56 14.79
C GLN A 17 8.41 10.44 14.08
N LEU A 18 8.94 9.22 14.10
CA LEU A 18 8.30 8.03 13.51
C LEU A 18 6.92 7.78 14.11
N GLU A 19 6.78 7.77 15.44
CA GLU A 19 5.48 7.61 16.11
C GLU A 19 4.49 8.72 15.71
N SER A 20 4.95 9.97 15.59
CA SER A 20 4.11 11.09 15.18
C SER A 20 3.64 10.98 13.72
N HIS A 21 4.49 10.46 12.84
CA HIS A 21 4.15 10.20 11.44
C HIS A 21 3.13 9.08 11.34
N TYR A 22 3.33 8.02 12.12
CA TYR A 22 2.44 6.87 12.17
C TYR A 22 1.02 7.26 12.65
N ARG A 23 0.92 7.97 13.78
CA ARG A 23 -0.38 8.47 14.29
C ARG A 23 -1.11 9.33 13.27
N ARG A 24 -0.40 10.28 12.65
CA ARG A 24 -0.99 11.12 11.58
C ARG A 24 -1.50 10.29 10.42
N ARG A 25 -0.78 9.24 10.02
CA ARG A 25 -1.18 8.36 8.91
C ARG A 25 -2.43 7.55 9.25
N ILE A 26 -2.53 7.03 10.47
CA ILE A 26 -3.76 6.36 10.97
C ILE A 26 -4.94 7.33 10.95
N ASP A 27 -4.76 8.56 11.44
CA ASP A 27 -5.83 9.56 11.48
C ASP A 27 -6.31 9.89 10.06
N THR A 28 -5.38 10.15 9.13
CA THR A 28 -5.70 10.42 7.72
C THR A 28 -6.44 9.25 7.08
N LEU A 29 -5.94 8.01 7.23
CA LEU A 29 -6.61 6.84 6.66
C LEU A 29 -8.01 6.63 7.26
N SER A 30 -8.18 6.87 8.57
CA SER A 30 -9.49 6.79 9.23
C SER A 30 -10.48 7.79 8.65
N HIS A 31 -10.02 9.02 8.38
CA HIS A 31 -10.85 10.02 7.69
C HIS A 31 -11.15 9.62 6.24
N GLU A 32 -10.18 9.10 5.51
CA GLU A 32 -10.34 8.67 4.13
C GLU A 32 -11.24 7.45 3.95
N LEU A 33 -11.36 6.59 4.97
CA LEU A 33 -12.29 5.46 5.03
C LEU A 33 -13.75 5.91 5.21
N ASN A 34 -14.00 7.06 5.85
CA ASN A 34 -15.37 7.55 6.07
C ASN A 34 -16.04 8.03 4.77
N ALA A 35 -15.29 8.68 3.90
CA ALA A 35 -15.78 9.19 2.61
C ALA A 35 -16.39 8.10 1.69
N PRO A 36 -15.74 6.95 1.42
CA PRO A 36 -16.29 5.90 0.56
C PRO A 36 -17.50 5.24 1.22
N VAL A 37 -17.50 5.03 2.54
CA VAL A 37 -18.68 4.51 3.27
C VAL A 37 -19.88 5.45 3.13
N ALA A 38 -19.65 6.76 3.26
CA ALA A 38 -20.71 7.76 3.08
C ALA A 38 -21.29 7.72 1.65
N THR A 39 -20.42 7.60 0.65
CA THR A 39 -20.80 7.51 -0.76
C THR A 39 -21.57 6.23 -1.06
N ILE A 40 -21.10 5.06 -0.60
CA ILE A 40 -21.82 3.79 -0.75
C ILE A 40 -23.22 3.89 -0.15
N ARG A 41 -23.33 4.43 1.08
CA ARG A 41 -24.62 4.61 1.75
C ARG A 41 -25.55 5.55 0.97
N LEU A 42 -25.01 6.61 0.36
CA LEU A 42 -25.78 7.51 -0.50
C LEU A 42 -26.31 6.77 -1.74
N GLN A 43 -25.47 5.99 -2.43
CA GLN A 43 -25.89 5.23 -3.61
C GLN A 43 -26.93 4.16 -3.27
N LEU A 44 -26.75 3.44 -2.14
CA LEU A 44 -27.74 2.46 -1.66
C LEU A 44 -29.09 3.12 -1.36
N ARG A 45 -29.10 4.30 -0.72
CA ARG A 45 -30.33 5.07 -0.48
C ARG A 45 -30.97 5.54 -1.79
N HIS A 46 -30.17 6.00 -2.74
CA HIS A 46 -30.65 6.41 -4.05
C HIS A 46 -31.38 5.26 -4.75
N MET A 47 -30.80 4.05 -4.76
CA MET A 47 -31.43 2.86 -5.35
C MET A 47 -32.69 2.40 -4.60
N ALA A 48 -32.73 2.56 -3.27
CA ALA A 48 -33.88 2.17 -2.45
C ALA A 48 -35.07 3.12 -2.58
N ASN A 49 -34.82 4.42 -2.79
CA ASN A 49 -35.86 5.45 -2.87
C ASN A 49 -36.37 5.70 -4.30
N SER A 50 -35.72 5.12 -5.30
CA SER A 50 -36.15 5.22 -6.70
C SER A 50 -37.25 4.21 -6.99
N ASP A 51 -38.49 4.52 -6.61
CA ASP A 51 -39.67 3.80 -7.11
C ASP A 51 -39.79 4.03 -8.62
N GLY A 52 -39.38 3.04 -9.43
CA GLY A 52 -39.49 3.09 -10.89
C GLY A 52 -38.35 3.80 -11.65
N GLY A 53 -37.15 3.93 -11.05
CA GLY A 53 -35.99 4.51 -11.73
C GLY A 53 -35.57 3.77 -13.00
N ASP A 54 -35.07 4.49 -14.00
CA ASP A 54 -34.45 3.90 -15.20
C ASP A 54 -33.29 2.98 -14.79
N GLY A 55 -33.29 1.74 -15.28
CA GLY A 55 -32.25 0.75 -14.99
C GLY A 55 -30.83 1.20 -15.37
N ALA A 56 -30.68 2.26 -16.18
CA ALA A 56 -29.39 2.94 -16.35
C ALA A 56 -28.91 3.64 -15.06
N SER A 57 -29.79 4.34 -14.34
CA SER A 57 -29.46 5.04 -13.09
C SER A 57 -29.06 4.07 -11.98
N HIS A 58 -29.80 2.96 -11.82
CA HIS A 58 -29.44 1.90 -10.88
C HIS A 58 -28.08 1.28 -11.19
N ARG A 59 -27.79 1.02 -12.47
CA ARG A 59 -26.48 0.49 -12.88
C ARG A 59 -25.35 1.46 -12.56
N GLN A 60 -25.55 2.76 -12.79
CA GLN A 60 -24.56 3.77 -12.44
C GLN A 60 -24.34 3.83 -10.91
N ALA A 61 -25.42 3.84 -10.11
CA ALA A 61 -25.32 3.83 -8.66
C ALA A 61 -24.58 2.59 -8.14
N LEU A 62 -24.83 1.42 -8.74
CA LEU A 62 -24.14 0.18 -8.42
C LEU A 62 -22.64 0.24 -8.78
N GLN A 63 -22.30 0.77 -9.95
CA GLN A 63 -20.90 0.95 -10.37
C GLN A 63 -20.14 1.86 -9.41
N VAL A 64 -20.74 2.97 -8.98
CA VAL A 64 -20.13 3.87 -8.00
C VAL A 64 -19.97 3.16 -6.65
N ALA A 65 -20.96 2.41 -6.19
CA ALA A 65 -20.83 1.65 -4.95
C ALA A 65 -19.73 0.58 -5.03
N GLN A 66 -19.57 -0.09 -6.18
CA GLN A 66 -18.50 -1.05 -6.44
C GLN A 66 -17.12 -0.38 -6.40
N SER A 67 -16.93 0.75 -7.10
CA SER A 67 -15.64 1.44 -7.11
C SER A 67 -15.23 1.94 -5.71
N GLU A 68 -16.18 2.43 -4.92
CA GLU A 68 -15.91 2.84 -3.54
C GLU A 68 -15.61 1.65 -2.61
N THR A 69 -16.19 0.47 -2.89
CA THR A 69 -15.88 -0.76 -2.16
C THR A 69 -14.45 -1.22 -2.45
N GLU A 70 -14.02 -1.17 -3.71
CA GLU A 70 -12.63 -1.45 -4.07
C GLU A 70 -11.65 -0.44 -3.45
N ARG A 71 -12.03 0.84 -3.40
CA ARG A 71 -11.26 1.88 -2.70
C ARG A 71 -11.12 1.58 -1.21
N LEU A 72 -12.20 1.15 -0.55
CA LEU A 72 -12.16 0.72 0.85
C LEU A 72 -11.22 -0.46 1.08
N ILE A 73 -11.26 -1.48 0.21
CA ILE A 73 -10.38 -2.64 0.29
C ILE A 73 -8.91 -2.21 0.26
N ARG A 74 -8.54 -1.30 -0.66
CA ARG A 74 -7.18 -0.75 -0.73
C ARG A 74 -6.78 0.02 0.53
N LEU A 75 -7.65 0.89 1.05
CA LEU A 75 -7.36 1.64 2.27
C LEU A 75 -7.17 0.73 3.50
N VAL A 76 -7.96 -0.34 3.61
CA VAL A 76 -7.80 -1.35 4.67
C VAL A 76 -6.50 -2.12 4.50
N ALA A 77 -6.15 -2.51 3.28
CA ALA A 77 -4.86 -3.16 2.99
C ALA A 77 -3.69 -2.27 3.42
N ASN A 78 -3.74 -0.97 3.09
CA ASN A 78 -2.71 0.00 3.48
C ASN A 78 -2.59 0.14 5.00
N LEU A 79 -3.71 0.10 5.73
CA LEU A 79 -3.71 0.13 7.19
C LEU A 79 -3.10 -1.16 7.79
N LEU A 80 -3.40 -2.32 7.21
CA LEU A 80 -2.82 -3.59 7.63
C LEU A 80 -1.31 -3.67 7.34
N ALA A 81 -0.89 -3.19 6.17
CA ALA A 81 0.52 -3.04 5.79
C ALA A 81 1.27 -2.15 6.79
N LEU A 82 0.69 -1.00 7.15
CA LEU A 82 1.20 -0.12 8.19
C LEU A 82 1.34 -0.80 9.55
N SER A 83 0.30 -1.51 9.98
CA SER A 83 0.33 -2.25 11.24
C SER A 83 1.38 -3.36 11.23
N ARG A 84 1.65 -3.98 10.09
CA ARG A 84 2.71 -4.98 9.95
C ARG A 84 4.10 -4.35 10.06
N LEU A 85 4.31 -3.16 9.50
CA LEU A 85 5.58 -2.45 9.61
C LEU A 85 5.96 -2.15 11.08
N GLU A 86 4.98 -1.79 11.91
CA GLU A 86 5.18 -1.64 13.37
C GLU A 86 5.45 -2.98 14.08
N LEU A 87 4.83 -4.07 13.61
CA LEU A 87 4.97 -5.41 14.19
C LEU A 87 6.21 -6.17 13.68
N SER A 88 6.84 -5.74 12.58
CA SER A 88 8.11 -6.25 12.09
C SER A 88 9.24 -5.82 13.03
N GLN A 89 9.27 -6.51 14.17
CA GLN A 89 10.41 -6.71 15.03
C GLN A 89 11.60 -7.11 14.20
N THR A 90 12.60 -6.23 14.06
CA THR A 90 13.92 -6.48 13.46
C THR A 90 13.91 -7.09 12.04
N PRO A 91 14.36 -6.36 11.00
CA PRO A 91 14.38 -6.89 9.64
C PRO A 91 15.11 -8.24 9.58
N GLN A 92 14.42 -9.27 9.08
CA GLN A 92 14.98 -10.61 8.98
C GLN A 92 15.86 -10.70 7.75
N ARG A 93 17.06 -10.13 7.85
CA ARG A 93 18.01 -10.09 6.74
C ARG A 93 18.54 -11.48 6.44
N ARG A 94 18.35 -11.95 5.21
CA ARG A 94 18.92 -13.19 4.68
C ARG A 94 19.65 -12.92 3.38
N LEU A 95 20.63 -13.78 3.06
CA LEU A 95 21.41 -13.66 1.83
C LEU A 95 20.57 -14.04 0.60
N THR A 96 20.12 -13.02 -0.13
CA THR A 96 19.15 -13.16 -1.21
C THR A 96 19.72 -12.71 -2.55
N LYS A 97 19.31 -13.40 -3.62
CA LYS A 97 19.62 -13.02 -5.00
C LYS A 97 18.66 -11.92 -5.44
N LEU A 98 19.15 -10.68 -5.53
CA LEU A 98 18.32 -9.53 -5.91
C LEU A 98 17.67 -9.70 -7.30
N ASN A 99 18.41 -10.25 -8.27
CA ASN A 99 17.88 -10.51 -9.63
C ASN A 99 16.61 -11.35 -9.59
N GLY A 100 16.56 -12.42 -8.79
CA GLY A 100 15.38 -13.27 -8.70
C GLY A 100 14.16 -12.52 -8.15
N LEU A 101 14.38 -11.61 -7.19
CA LEU A 101 13.30 -10.80 -6.63
C LEU A 101 12.74 -9.80 -7.66
N VAL A 102 13.62 -9.16 -8.43
CA VAL A 102 13.24 -8.21 -9.48
C VAL A 102 12.60 -8.92 -10.68
N GLU A 103 13.07 -10.12 -11.04
CA GLU A 103 12.45 -10.95 -12.07
C GLU A 103 11.01 -11.36 -11.69
N GLU A 104 10.78 -11.74 -10.42
CA GLU A 104 9.42 -11.99 -9.91
C GLU A 104 8.54 -10.73 -9.99
N ALA A 105 9.09 -9.55 -9.66
CA ALA A 105 8.42 -8.25 -9.79
C ALA A 105 8.03 -7.93 -11.23
N MET A 106 8.99 -8.04 -12.13
CA MET A 106 8.79 -7.83 -13.57
C MET A 106 7.69 -8.75 -14.12
N ALA A 107 7.69 -10.03 -13.76
CA ALA A 107 6.70 -10.99 -14.24
C ALA A 107 5.25 -10.58 -13.93
N GLN A 108 5.00 -9.94 -12.78
CA GLN A 108 3.67 -9.45 -12.41
C GLN A 108 3.27 -8.15 -13.13
N LEU A 109 4.25 -7.38 -13.60
CA LEU A 109 4.03 -6.09 -14.28
C LEU A 109 3.89 -6.22 -15.80
N ILE A 110 4.29 -7.34 -16.40
CA ILE A 110 4.23 -7.57 -17.87
C ILE A 110 2.81 -7.37 -18.41
N GLU A 111 1.80 -8.02 -17.82
CA GLU A 111 0.41 -7.93 -18.29
C GLU A 111 -0.15 -6.49 -18.15
N PRO A 112 -0.06 -5.83 -16.98
CA PRO A 112 -0.43 -4.42 -16.84
C PRO A 112 0.29 -3.48 -17.80
N ALA A 113 1.58 -3.69 -18.04
CA ALA A 113 2.38 -2.85 -18.93
C ALA A 113 1.97 -3.03 -20.39
N ASN A 114 1.76 -4.27 -20.85
CA ASN A 114 1.26 -4.58 -22.18
C ASN A 114 -0.11 -3.94 -22.44
N ALA A 115 -1.03 -4.03 -21.47
CA ALA A 115 -2.35 -3.39 -21.57
C ALA A 115 -2.26 -1.86 -21.73
N ARG A 116 -1.18 -1.25 -21.25
CA ARG A 116 -0.91 0.20 -21.35
C ARG A 116 0.09 0.55 -22.46
N GLN A 117 0.51 -0.42 -23.28
CA GLN A 117 1.53 -0.26 -24.32
C GLN A 117 2.86 0.31 -23.80
N VAL A 118 3.23 -0.07 -22.57
CA VAL A 118 4.50 0.30 -21.94
C VAL A 118 5.46 -0.87 -22.06
N SER A 119 6.68 -0.62 -22.54
CA SER A 119 7.77 -1.60 -22.54
C SER A 119 8.49 -1.59 -21.19
N LEU A 120 8.67 -2.77 -20.60
CA LEU A 120 9.50 -2.96 -19.41
C LEU A 120 10.82 -3.62 -19.82
N GLU A 121 11.93 -3.06 -19.35
CA GLU A 121 13.28 -3.58 -19.61
C GLU A 121 14.04 -3.68 -18.28
N LEU A 122 14.69 -4.83 -18.05
CA LEU A 122 15.51 -5.06 -16.87
C LEU A 122 16.97 -5.12 -17.29
N GLU A 123 17.73 -4.09 -16.89
CA GLU A 123 19.18 -4.06 -17.06
C GLU A 123 19.86 -4.35 -15.71
N ALA A 124 20.33 -5.58 -15.55
CA ALA A 124 21.01 -6.03 -14.33
C ALA A 124 22.20 -6.93 -14.68
N ASP A 125 23.27 -6.84 -13.87
CA ASP A 125 24.39 -7.79 -13.99
C ASP A 125 23.90 -9.19 -13.57
N PRO A 126 24.01 -10.22 -14.43
CA PRO A 126 23.55 -11.58 -14.11
C PRO A 126 24.31 -12.21 -12.93
N ASN A 127 25.49 -11.68 -12.58
CA ASN A 127 26.36 -12.18 -11.53
C ASN A 127 26.31 -11.36 -10.24
N LEU A 128 25.24 -10.59 -10.01
CA LEU A 128 25.10 -9.84 -8.77
C LEU A 128 25.24 -10.74 -7.52
N PRO A 129 26.05 -10.32 -6.52
CA PRO A 129 26.24 -11.10 -5.32
C PRO A 129 24.96 -11.19 -4.51
N ARG A 130 24.86 -12.24 -3.68
CA ARG A 130 23.79 -12.30 -2.68
C ARG A 130 23.98 -11.19 -1.65
N VAL A 131 22.93 -10.43 -1.41
CA VAL A 131 22.94 -9.33 -0.44
C VAL A 131 22.06 -9.68 0.76
N PRO A 132 22.46 -9.34 2.00
CA PRO A 132 21.62 -9.52 3.18
C PRO A 132 20.47 -8.51 3.16
N LEU A 133 19.28 -8.94 2.76
CA LEU A 133 18.07 -8.11 2.71
C LEU A 133 16.88 -8.83 3.35
N ASP A 134 15.86 -8.05 3.72
CA ASP A 134 14.57 -8.58 4.16
C ASP A 134 13.70 -8.82 2.93
N ASP A 135 13.56 -10.08 2.54
CA ASP A 135 12.87 -10.47 1.31
C ASP A 135 11.43 -9.94 1.29
N GLU A 136 10.74 -10.00 2.42
CA GLU A 136 9.32 -9.65 2.52
C GLU A 136 9.14 -8.13 2.39
N ALA A 137 9.98 -7.35 3.07
CA ALA A 137 9.95 -5.90 2.96
C ALA A 137 10.21 -5.42 1.52
N TRP A 138 11.15 -6.06 0.81
CA TRP A 138 11.43 -5.70 -0.59
C TRP A 138 10.36 -6.19 -1.57
N ARG A 139 9.70 -7.34 -1.30
CA ARG A 139 8.50 -7.73 -2.05
C ARG A 139 7.44 -6.65 -1.93
N GLN A 140 7.15 -6.18 -0.73
CA GLN A 140 6.15 -5.14 -0.53
C GLN A 140 6.45 -3.86 -1.33
N VAL A 141 7.71 -3.40 -1.34
CA VAL A 141 8.14 -2.23 -2.14
C VAL A 141 7.94 -2.46 -3.65
N PHE A 142 8.22 -3.66 -4.16
CA PHE A 142 8.10 -3.94 -5.58
C PHE A 142 6.68 -4.24 -6.06
N PHE A 143 5.83 -4.83 -5.22
CA PHE A 143 4.50 -5.33 -5.61
C PHE A 143 3.34 -4.43 -5.17
N GLU A 144 3.54 -3.57 -4.17
CA GLU A 144 2.53 -2.62 -3.69
C GLU A 144 3.10 -1.19 -3.64
N PRO A 145 3.44 -0.57 -4.78
CA PRO A 145 3.81 0.85 -4.80
C PRO A 145 2.58 1.72 -4.48
N ASP A 146 2.75 2.67 -3.55
CA ASP A 146 1.75 3.68 -3.14
C ASP A 146 1.07 4.41 -4.33
#